data_AF-A0A246GGC1-F1
#
_entry.id   AF-A0A246GGC1-F1
#
_cell.length_a   1.000
_cell.length_b   1.000
_cell.length_c   1.000
_cell.angle_alpha   90.00
_cell.angle_beta   90.00
_cell.angle_gamma   90.00
#
_symmetry.space_group_name_H-M   'P 1'
#
loop_
_entity.id
_entity.type
_entity.pdbx_description
1 polymer ?
#
loop_
_entity_poly.entity_id
_entity_poly.type
_entity_poly.pdbx_seq_one_letter_code
_entity_poly.pdbx_strand_id
1 'polypeptide(L)'
;MENKVENKSLKELKEDFLRAKRQKQTDYESLRATVVTSLSEKATKLNKEMVEFHILAFKELGTLFELLKEYSERHAQGVGNFTAKEGNYRIKYSRQGQASFDERAAIAEEFIKEFVSNRFKEDTDTHDLIISLLEKKNNDFDINLVQKLYKMEDRFDDKNWRKGIALLKESYNYSLKRDYILFQYRDPSGSWKTLNLNFSNI
;
A
#
# COMPACT_ATOMS: atom_id res chain seq x y z
N MET A 1 -6.32 -44.17 -70.62
CA MET A 1 -7.38 -44.11 -69.59
C MET A 1 -6.80 -44.02 -68.17
N GLU A 2 -5.61 -44.58 -67.91
CA GLU A 2 -4.91 -44.51 -66.61
C GLU A 2 -4.65 -43.08 -66.08
N ASN A 3 -4.14 -42.17 -66.92
CA ASN A 3 -3.79 -40.79 -66.52
C ASN A 3 -4.97 -39.93 -65.98
N LYS A 4 -6.22 -40.31 -66.31
CA LYS A 4 -7.44 -39.59 -65.90
C LYS A 4 -7.97 -40.09 -64.54
N VAL A 5 -7.72 -41.36 -64.23
CA VAL A 5 -8.06 -42.00 -62.95
C VAL A 5 -7.07 -41.56 -61.87
N GLU A 6 -5.79 -41.51 -62.22
CA GLU A 6 -4.69 -41.09 -61.33
C GLU A 6 -4.76 -39.60 -60.96
N ASN A 7 -5.15 -38.73 -61.90
CA ASN A 7 -5.43 -37.32 -61.61
C ASN A 7 -6.68 -37.11 -60.73
N LYS A 8 -7.65 -38.03 -60.80
CA LYS A 8 -8.87 -37.97 -59.99
C LYS A 8 -8.57 -38.33 -58.53
N SER A 9 -7.79 -39.39 -58.29
CA SER A 9 -7.38 -39.79 -56.94
C SER A 9 -6.46 -38.78 -56.25
N LEU A 10 -5.55 -38.14 -56.99
CA LEU A 10 -4.69 -37.06 -56.48
C LEU A 10 -5.47 -35.81 -56.05
N LYS A 11 -6.60 -35.51 -56.71
CA LYS A 11 -7.49 -34.41 -56.29
C LYS A 11 -8.25 -34.77 -55.02
N GLU A 12 -8.81 -35.98 -54.95
CA GLU A 12 -9.53 -36.49 -53.77
C GLU A 12 -8.64 -36.49 -52.52
N LEU A 13 -7.38 -36.98 -52.63
CA LEU A 13 -6.39 -36.94 -51.54
C LEU A 13 -6.09 -35.51 -51.05
N LYS A 14 -5.98 -34.54 -51.96
CA LYS A 14 -5.76 -33.13 -51.60
C LYS A 14 -6.98 -32.53 -50.91
N GLU A 15 -8.18 -32.84 -51.36
CA GLU A 15 -9.42 -32.36 -50.76
C GLU A 15 -9.61 -32.91 -49.35
N ASP A 16 -9.32 -34.19 -49.12
CA ASP A 16 -9.38 -34.82 -47.80
C ASP A 16 -8.32 -34.25 -46.85
N PHE A 17 -7.10 -34.02 -47.33
CA PHE A 17 -6.06 -33.36 -46.55
C PHE A 17 -6.47 -31.94 -46.14
N LEU A 18 -7.04 -31.16 -47.07
CA LEU A 18 -7.52 -29.80 -46.77
C LEU A 18 -8.71 -29.83 -45.81
N ARG A 19 -9.61 -30.80 -45.93
CA ARG A 19 -10.74 -31.01 -45.00
C ARG A 19 -10.25 -31.36 -43.60
N ALA A 20 -9.33 -32.31 -43.47
CA ALA A 20 -8.74 -32.69 -42.20
C ALA A 20 -7.97 -31.53 -41.55
N LYS A 21 -7.26 -30.72 -42.36
CA LYS A 21 -6.58 -29.51 -41.88
C LYS A 21 -7.57 -28.47 -41.36
N ARG A 22 -8.66 -28.21 -42.10
CA ARG A 22 -9.73 -27.29 -41.66
C ARG A 22 -10.39 -27.79 -40.39
N GLN A 23 -10.69 -29.09 -40.29
CA GLN A 23 -11.27 -29.67 -39.09
C GLN A 23 -10.37 -29.47 -37.88
N LYS A 24 -9.07 -29.76 -37.99
CA LYS A 24 -8.11 -29.51 -36.91
C LYS A 24 -8.04 -28.04 -36.50
N GLN A 25 -8.14 -27.11 -37.46
CA GLN A 25 -8.20 -25.67 -37.16
C GLN A 25 -9.48 -25.32 -36.40
N THR A 26 -10.63 -25.79 -36.85
CA THR A 26 -11.92 -25.57 -36.19
C THR A 26 -11.95 -26.17 -34.78
N ASP A 27 -11.45 -27.39 -34.60
CA ASP A 27 -11.37 -28.05 -33.30
C ASP A 27 -10.47 -27.27 -32.33
N TYR A 28 -9.32 -26.80 -32.82
CA TYR A 28 -8.41 -25.96 -32.03
C TYR A 28 -9.06 -24.62 -31.65
N GLU A 29 -9.70 -23.93 -32.59
CA GLU A 29 -10.34 -22.64 -32.30
C GLU A 29 -11.49 -22.79 -31.31
N SER A 30 -12.28 -23.86 -31.42
CA SER A 30 -13.36 -24.19 -30.48
C SER A 30 -12.83 -24.51 -29.08
N LEU A 31 -11.80 -25.37 -28.99
CA LEU A 31 -11.17 -25.70 -27.71
C LEU A 31 -10.53 -24.45 -27.07
N ARG A 32 -9.82 -23.65 -27.86
CA ARG A 32 -9.20 -22.40 -27.40
C ARG A 32 -10.26 -21.46 -26.83
N ALA A 33 -11.37 -21.24 -27.56
CA ALA A 33 -12.46 -20.40 -27.10
C ALA A 33 -13.02 -20.92 -25.76
N THR A 34 -13.29 -22.22 -25.68
CA THR A 34 -13.83 -22.86 -24.47
C THR A 34 -12.90 -22.71 -23.27
N VAL A 35 -11.60 -23.01 -23.45
CA VAL A 35 -10.60 -22.92 -22.38
C VAL A 35 -10.42 -21.49 -21.91
N VAL A 36 -10.27 -20.54 -22.84
CA VAL A 36 -10.10 -19.11 -22.51
C VAL A 36 -11.32 -18.61 -21.75
N THR A 37 -12.54 -18.82 -22.26
CA THR A 37 -13.76 -18.37 -21.60
C THR A 37 -13.91 -18.99 -20.21
N SER A 38 -13.74 -20.31 -20.08
CA SER A 38 -13.91 -21.00 -18.79
C SER A 38 -12.89 -20.53 -17.74
N LEU A 39 -11.63 -20.36 -18.13
CA LEU A 39 -10.60 -19.88 -17.20
C LEU A 39 -10.82 -18.40 -16.83
N SER A 40 -11.22 -17.57 -17.79
CA SER A 40 -11.55 -16.17 -17.55
C SER A 40 -12.72 -16.03 -16.58
N GLU A 41 -13.81 -16.77 -16.77
CA GLU A 41 -14.97 -16.73 -15.86
C GLU A 41 -14.59 -17.12 -14.43
N LYS A 42 -13.79 -18.19 -14.26
CA LYS A 42 -13.29 -18.62 -12.95
C LYS A 42 -12.39 -17.55 -12.32
N ALA A 43 -11.48 -16.96 -13.09
CA ALA A 43 -10.61 -15.89 -12.62
C ALA A 43 -11.40 -14.65 -12.19
N THR A 44 -12.42 -14.26 -12.96
CA THR A 44 -13.33 -13.15 -12.61
C THR A 44 -14.08 -13.43 -11.31
N LYS A 45 -14.57 -14.65 -11.10
CA LYS A 45 -15.24 -15.03 -9.85
C LYS A 45 -14.30 -14.96 -8.66
N LEU A 46 -13.08 -15.52 -8.77
CA LEU A 46 -12.07 -15.45 -7.72
C LEU A 46 -11.66 -14.01 -7.40
N ASN A 47 -11.52 -13.15 -8.42
CA ASN A 47 -11.24 -11.73 -8.22
C ASN A 47 -12.37 -11.05 -7.44
N LYS A 48 -13.62 -11.30 -7.81
CA LYS A 48 -14.78 -10.78 -7.09
C LYS A 48 -14.80 -11.22 -5.62
N GLU A 49 -14.60 -12.50 -5.35
CA GLU A 49 -14.51 -13.03 -3.98
C GLU A 49 -13.36 -12.37 -3.19
N MET A 50 -12.22 -12.11 -3.84
CA MET A 50 -11.08 -11.43 -3.22
C MET A 50 -11.38 -9.95 -2.91
N VAL A 51 -12.10 -9.24 -3.80
CA VAL A 51 -12.56 -7.86 -3.58
C VAL A 51 -13.54 -7.79 -2.40
N GLU A 52 -14.52 -8.69 -2.37
CA GLU A 52 -15.50 -8.76 -1.29
C GLU A 52 -14.83 -9.09 0.05
N PHE A 53 -13.90 -10.04 0.06
CA PHE A 53 -13.11 -10.37 1.25
C PHE A 53 -12.22 -9.21 1.70
N HIS A 54 -11.59 -8.49 0.78
CA HIS A 54 -10.78 -7.31 1.08
C HIS A 54 -11.60 -6.26 1.85
N ILE A 55 -12.77 -5.88 1.31
CA ILE A 55 -13.67 -4.91 1.94
C ILE A 55 -14.10 -5.38 3.33
N LEU A 56 -14.51 -6.64 3.45
CA LEU A 56 -14.93 -7.24 4.71
C LEU A 56 -13.80 -7.20 5.74
N ALA A 57 -12.60 -7.64 5.38
CA ALA A 57 -11.47 -7.72 6.29
C ALA A 57 -11.08 -6.35 6.86
N PHE A 58 -11.05 -5.31 6.02
CA PHE A 58 -10.78 -3.94 6.48
C PHE A 58 -11.88 -3.40 7.40
N LYS A 59 -13.14 -3.67 7.08
CA LYS A 59 -14.27 -3.26 7.92
C LYS A 59 -14.18 -3.90 9.31
N GLU A 60 -14.08 -5.23 9.38
CA GLU A 60 -14.08 -5.98 10.64
C GLU A 60 -12.85 -5.65 11.51
N LEU A 61 -11.65 -5.57 10.92
CA LEU A 61 -10.44 -5.20 11.65
C LEU A 61 -10.45 -3.72 12.08
N GLY A 62 -11.09 -2.85 11.30
CA GLY A 62 -11.35 -1.47 11.68
C GLY A 62 -12.26 -1.38 12.90
N THR A 63 -13.36 -2.14 12.92
CA THR A 63 -14.25 -2.23 14.10
C THR A 63 -13.50 -2.76 15.32
N LEU A 64 -12.69 -3.81 15.15
CA LEU A 64 -11.88 -4.36 16.24
C LEU A 64 -10.86 -3.34 16.78
N PHE A 65 -10.28 -2.53 15.89
CA PHE A 65 -9.37 -1.46 16.28
C PHE A 65 -10.07 -0.38 17.13
N GLU A 66 -11.25 0.09 16.73
CA GLU A 66 -11.98 1.10 17.50
C GLU A 66 -12.37 0.57 18.89
N LEU A 67 -12.83 -0.69 18.99
CA LEU A 67 -13.11 -1.34 20.27
C LEU A 67 -11.86 -1.46 21.15
N LEU A 68 -10.71 -1.83 20.56
CA LEU A 68 -9.44 -1.90 21.29
C LEU A 68 -8.99 -0.52 21.79
N LYS A 69 -9.20 0.52 20.98
CA LYS A 69 -8.90 1.92 21.33
C LYS A 69 -9.76 2.38 22.51
N GLU A 70 -11.07 2.12 22.48
CA GLU A 70 -11.99 2.41 23.58
C GLU A 70 -11.57 1.68 24.87
N TYR A 71 -11.23 0.38 24.77
CA TYR A 71 -10.85 -0.44 25.92
C TYR A 71 -9.50 -0.05 26.54
N SER A 72 -8.52 0.33 25.72
CA SER A 72 -7.14 0.49 26.19
C SER A 72 -6.86 1.77 26.98
N GLU A 73 -7.79 2.74 26.98
CA GLU A 73 -7.64 4.11 27.52
C GLU A 73 -6.36 4.85 27.03
N ARG A 74 -5.61 4.24 26.10
CA ARG A 74 -4.31 4.68 25.63
C ARG A 74 -4.41 5.02 24.15
N HIS A 75 -3.96 6.24 23.86
CA HIS A 75 -3.74 6.78 22.51
C HIS A 75 -5.01 7.15 21.74
N ALA A 76 -5.62 8.28 22.13
CA ALA A 76 -6.48 9.05 21.22
C ALA A 76 -5.79 9.42 19.88
N GLN A 77 -4.45 9.34 19.81
CA GLN A 77 -3.62 9.73 18.67
C GLN A 77 -2.66 8.63 18.14
N GLY A 78 -2.84 7.37 18.52
CA GLY A 78 -1.92 6.29 18.16
C GLY A 78 -2.18 5.73 16.77
N VAL A 79 -1.14 5.71 15.92
CA VAL A 79 -1.13 5.01 14.64
C VAL A 79 -1.43 3.51 14.86
N GLY A 80 -2.55 3.05 14.33
CA GLY A 80 -3.27 1.87 14.81
C GLY A 80 -2.79 0.53 14.26
N ASN A 81 -1.63 0.07 14.71
CA ASN A 81 -1.16 -1.29 14.39
C ASN A 81 -1.55 -2.25 15.52
N PHE A 82 -2.16 -3.39 15.19
CA PHE A 82 -2.39 -4.45 16.17
C PHE A 82 -2.18 -5.85 15.58
N THR A 83 -2.02 -6.84 16.46
CA THR A 83 -1.95 -8.25 16.08
C THR A 83 -3.00 -9.02 16.86
N ALA A 84 -3.99 -9.59 16.17
CA ALA A 84 -4.96 -10.52 16.74
C ALA A 84 -4.51 -11.97 16.51
N LYS A 85 -4.75 -12.83 17.50
CA LYS A 85 -4.44 -14.26 17.43
C LYS A 85 -5.63 -15.03 17.99
N GLU A 86 -6.05 -16.08 17.28
CA GLU A 86 -7.10 -17.00 17.71
C GLU A 86 -6.77 -18.40 17.20
N GLY A 87 -6.58 -19.35 18.13
CA GLY A 87 -6.12 -20.71 17.81
C GLY A 87 -4.88 -20.74 16.89
N ASN A 88 -5.04 -21.34 15.71
CA ASN A 88 -3.99 -21.45 14.69
C ASN A 88 -3.94 -20.26 13.73
N TYR A 89 -4.70 -19.18 13.98
CA TYR A 89 -4.76 -18.02 13.11
C TYR A 89 -4.13 -16.80 13.76
N ARG A 90 -3.49 -15.97 12.93
CA ARG A 90 -2.92 -14.68 13.33
C ARG A 90 -3.13 -13.66 12.23
N ILE A 91 -3.64 -12.50 12.59
CA ILE A 91 -3.84 -11.37 11.68
C ILE A 91 -3.05 -10.19 12.22
N LYS A 92 -2.21 -9.58 11.38
CA LYS A 92 -1.59 -8.29 11.67
C LYS A 92 -2.31 -7.21 10.87
N TYR A 93 -2.86 -6.22 11.55
CA TYR A 93 -3.46 -5.04 10.94
C TYR A 93 -2.54 -3.85 11.19
N SER A 94 -2.25 -3.10 10.14
CA SER A 94 -1.38 -1.93 10.20
C SER A 94 -2.04 -0.75 9.52
N ARG A 95 -2.39 0.26 10.30
CA ARG A 95 -2.89 1.54 9.79
C ARG A 95 -1.70 2.47 9.56
N GLN A 96 -1.16 2.51 8.35
CA GLN A 96 -0.06 3.44 8.05
C GLN A 96 -0.65 4.76 7.52
N GLY A 97 -0.80 5.76 8.38
CA GLY A 97 -0.94 7.11 7.86
C GLY A 97 0.41 7.75 7.56
N GLN A 98 0.45 8.51 6.47
CA GLN A 98 1.56 9.35 6.10
C GLN A 98 1.31 10.76 6.64
N ALA A 99 2.21 11.18 7.54
CA ALA A 99 2.41 12.59 7.84
C ALA A 99 2.93 13.29 6.58
N SER A 100 2.35 14.44 6.27
CA SER A 100 2.80 15.32 5.19
C SER A 100 2.68 16.76 5.65
N PHE A 101 3.55 17.62 5.12
CA PHE A 101 3.51 19.05 5.40
C PHE A 101 3.16 19.84 4.13
N ASP A 102 2.28 20.83 4.26
CA ASP A 102 1.93 21.73 3.15
C ASP A 102 3.00 22.84 2.94
N GLU A 103 2.76 23.75 2.01
CA GLU A 103 3.68 24.83 1.65
C GLU A 103 4.07 25.74 2.82
N ARG A 104 3.25 25.83 3.87
CA ARG A 104 3.53 26.69 5.03
C ARG A 104 4.70 26.16 5.85
N ALA A 105 5.05 24.88 5.74
CA ALA A 105 6.20 24.31 6.42
C ALA A 105 7.53 24.84 5.89
N ALA A 106 7.60 25.18 4.60
CA ALA A 106 8.79 25.85 4.04
C ALA A 106 8.96 27.25 4.64
N ILE A 107 7.87 28.01 4.76
CA ILE A 107 7.87 29.34 5.39
C ILE A 107 8.25 29.21 6.88
N ALA A 108 7.72 28.19 7.55
CA ALA A 108 8.03 27.90 8.95
C ALA A 108 9.52 27.63 9.18
N GLU A 109 10.15 26.87 8.27
CA GLU A 109 11.58 26.56 8.30
C GLU A 109 12.44 27.83 8.23
N GLU A 110 12.08 28.79 7.38
CA GLU A 110 12.79 30.08 7.25
C GLU A 110 12.75 30.86 8.57
N PHE A 111 11.56 31.02 9.17
CA PHE A 111 11.42 31.70 10.46
C PHE A 111 12.24 31.03 11.57
N ILE A 112 12.23 29.70 11.65
CA ILE A 112 12.98 28.97 12.68
C ILE A 112 14.49 29.13 12.42
N LYS A 113 14.96 28.99 11.18
CA LYS A 113 16.37 29.17 10.84
C LYS A 113 16.85 30.58 11.17
N GLU A 114 16.07 31.61 10.84
CA GLU A 114 16.42 33.00 11.16
C GLU A 114 16.57 33.21 12.67
N PHE A 115 15.62 32.70 13.47
CA PHE A 115 15.73 32.74 14.93
C PHE A 115 17.00 32.01 15.42
N VAL A 116 17.23 30.77 14.98
CA VAL A 116 18.33 29.93 15.45
C VAL A 116 19.68 30.55 15.10
N SER A 117 19.85 31.05 13.87
CA SER A 117 21.08 31.73 13.44
C SER A 117 21.35 33.03 14.19
N ASN A 118 20.32 33.79 14.57
CA ASN A 118 20.49 35.01 15.35
C ASN A 118 20.75 34.72 16.83
N ARG A 119 20.05 33.73 17.42
CA ARG A 119 20.11 33.43 18.85
C ARG A 119 21.36 32.64 19.24
N PHE A 120 21.78 31.70 18.41
CA PHE A 120 22.86 30.75 18.69
C PHE A 120 24.07 30.96 17.77
N LYS A 121 24.29 32.20 17.30
CA LYS A 121 25.38 32.54 16.39
C LYS A 121 26.77 32.08 16.88
N GLU A 122 27.01 32.19 18.18
CA GLU A 122 28.29 31.83 18.82
C GLU A 122 28.24 30.44 19.48
N ASP A 123 27.10 29.74 19.43
CA ASP A 123 26.88 28.40 19.99
C ASP A 123 26.49 27.44 18.86
N THR A 124 27.49 27.03 18.09
CA THR A 124 27.33 26.20 16.89
C THR A 124 26.73 24.84 17.20
N ASP A 125 27.02 24.26 18.36
CA ASP A 125 26.50 22.95 18.75
C ASP A 125 25.00 23.00 19.00
N THR A 126 24.51 24.03 19.72
CA THR A 126 23.07 24.23 19.91
C THR A 126 22.38 24.62 18.62
N HIS A 127 23.03 25.45 17.78
CA HIS A 127 22.54 25.80 16.46
C HIS A 127 22.27 24.53 15.62
N ASP A 128 23.30 23.72 15.41
CA ASP A 128 23.23 22.54 14.56
C ASP A 128 22.28 21.48 15.12
N LEU A 129 22.21 21.35 16.45
CA LEU A 129 21.22 20.49 17.09
C LEU A 129 19.78 20.91 16.76
N ILE A 130 19.44 22.20 16.83
CA ILE A 130 18.08 22.66 16.51
C ILE A 130 17.81 22.54 15.01
N ILE A 131 18.78 22.87 14.16
CA ILE A 131 18.66 22.72 12.70
C ILE A 131 18.46 21.25 12.30
N SER A 132 19.11 20.30 12.99
CA SER A 132 18.91 18.86 12.74
C SER A 132 17.46 18.41 12.92
N LEU A 133 16.66 19.11 13.75
CA LEU A 133 15.25 18.81 13.95
C LEU A 133 14.36 19.21 12.75
N LEU A 134 14.91 19.99 11.82
CA LEU A 134 14.28 20.39 10.55
C LEU A 134 14.76 19.54 9.36
N GLU A 135 15.55 18.49 9.60
CA GLU A 135 16.01 17.61 8.53
C GLU A 135 14.85 16.96 7.76
N LYS A 136 14.96 16.96 6.43
CA LYS A 136 13.97 16.39 5.53
C LYS A 136 14.43 15.03 5.03
N LYS A 137 13.50 14.08 4.97
CA LYS A 137 13.68 12.78 4.33
C LYS A 137 12.75 12.69 3.13
N ASN A 138 13.29 12.35 1.95
CA ASN A 138 12.52 12.32 0.71
C ASN A 138 11.74 13.62 0.43
N ASN A 139 12.38 14.76 0.72
CA ASN A 139 11.83 16.11 0.55
C ASN A 139 10.65 16.48 1.48
N ASP A 140 10.40 15.72 2.55
CA ASP A 140 9.36 16.01 3.54
C ASP A 140 9.95 16.01 4.96
N PHE A 141 9.32 16.73 5.89
CA PHE A 141 9.78 16.79 7.28
C PHE A 141 9.45 15.49 8.03
N ASP A 142 10.34 15.07 8.94
CA ASP A 142 10.03 13.97 9.87
C ASP A 142 9.21 14.49 11.05
N ILE A 143 7.96 14.05 11.15
CA ILE A 143 7.05 14.43 12.24
C ILE A 143 7.64 14.14 13.63
N ASN A 144 8.46 13.08 13.80
CA ASN A 144 9.04 12.77 15.10
C ASN A 144 10.12 13.78 15.51
N LEU A 145 10.83 14.36 14.55
CA LEU A 145 11.81 15.42 14.79
C LEU A 145 11.09 16.75 15.04
N VAL A 146 10.13 17.09 14.19
CA VAL A 146 9.33 18.31 14.31
C VAL A 146 8.55 18.37 15.62
N GLN A 147 8.04 17.25 16.13
CA GLN A 147 7.38 17.20 17.44
C GLN A 147 8.29 17.62 18.60
N LYS A 148 9.61 17.46 18.48
CA LYS A 148 10.55 17.98 19.49
C LYS A 148 10.57 19.51 19.48
N LEU A 149 10.49 20.14 18.30
CA LEU A 149 10.37 21.59 18.16
C LEU A 149 9.05 22.11 18.77
N TYR A 150 7.93 21.40 18.56
CA TYR A 150 6.64 21.77 19.17
C TYR A 150 6.71 21.82 20.71
N LYS A 151 7.41 20.87 21.33
CA LYS A 151 7.60 20.83 22.79
C LYS A 151 8.46 21.98 23.32
N MET A 152 9.13 22.71 22.44
CA MET A 152 9.99 23.84 22.76
C MET A 152 9.34 25.20 22.43
N GLU A 153 8.08 25.23 21.98
CA GLU A 153 7.34 26.45 21.60
C GLU A 153 7.45 27.56 22.65
N ASP A 154 7.21 27.23 23.91
CA ASP A 154 7.24 28.19 25.02
C ASP A 154 8.62 28.38 25.66
N ARG A 155 9.67 27.74 25.14
CA ARG A 155 11.03 27.93 25.67
C ARG A 155 11.67 29.25 25.23
N PHE A 156 11.18 29.86 24.17
CA PHE A 156 11.69 31.12 23.67
C PHE A 156 10.54 32.09 23.41
N ASP A 157 10.62 33.27 24.01
CA ASP A 157 9.69 34.35 23.74
C ASP A 157 10.17 35.20 22.57
N ASP A 158 10.23 34.59 21.38
CA ASP A 158 10.68 35.21 20.13
C ASP A 158 9.60 35.09 19.04
N LYS A 159 9.43 36.18 18.28
CA LYS A 159 8.39 36.27 17.25
C LYS A 159 8.60 35.27 16.11
N ASN A 160 9.84 35.11 15.64
CA ASN A 160 10.17 34.20 14.55
C ASN A 160 10.06 32.75 15.03
N TRP A 161 10.52 32.46 16.26
CA TRP A 161 10.34 31.13 16.86
C TRP A 161 8.86 30.74 16.98
N ARG A 162 8.03 31.56 17.65
CA ARG A 162 6.60 31.26 17.84
C ARG A 162 5.87 31.17 16.50
N LYS A 163 6.17 32.08 15.55
CA LYS A 163 5.52 32.06 14.22
C LYS A 163 5.92 30.84 13.40
N GLY A 164 7.20 30.47 13.43
CA GLY A 164 7.72 29.27 12.78
C GLY A 164 7.05 28.01 13.32
N ILE A 165 7.01 27.83 14.65
CA ILE A 165 6.34 26.69 15.27
C ILE A 165 4.84 26.63 14.94
N ALA A 166 4.14 27.77 14.97
CA ALA A 166 2.73 27.82 14.61
C ALA A 166 2.48 27.37 13.16
N LEU A 167 3.24 27.91 12.20
CA LEU A 167 3.13 27.51 10.78
C LEU A 167 3.49 26.03 10.56
N LEU A 168 4.48 25.50 11.29
CA LEU A 168 4.84 24.09 11.22
C LEU A 168 3.74 23.18 11.80
N LYS A 169 2.93 23.65 12.76
CA LYS A 169 1.74 22.93 13.23
C LYS A 169 0.59 23.03 12.23
N GLU A 170 0.36 24.22 11.67
CA GLU A 170 -0.72 24.48 10.71
C GLU A 170 -0.53 23.72 9.38
N SER A 171 0.73 23.50 8.97
CA SER A 171 1.08 22.76 7.76
C SER A 171 0.94 21.25 7.90
N TYR A 172 0.90 20.73 9.12
CA TYR A 172 0.86 19.30 9.37
C TYR A 172 -0.48 18.71 8.97
N ASN A 173 -0.42 17.73 8.07
CA ASN A 173 -1.55 16.91 7.65
C ASN A 173 -1.22 15.43 7.86
N TYR A 174 -2.24 14.65 8.24
CA TYR A 174 -2.11 13.20 8.35
C TYR A 174 -3.11 12.54 7.40
N SER A 175 -2.58 11.88 6.36
CA SER A 175 -3.39 11.09 5.43
C SER A 175 -3.28 9.62 5.80
N LEU A 176 -4.40 8.90 5.90
CA LEU A 176 -4.38 7.44 6.03
C LEU A 176 -3.94 6.86 4.67
N LYS A 177 -2.72 6.34 4.57
CA LYS A 177 -2.30 5.52 3.44
C LYS A 177 -2.83 4.09 3.63
N ARG A 178 -2.89 3.33 2.54
CA ARG A 178 -3.47 1.97 2.45
C ARG A 178 -3.14 1.15 3.69
N ASP A 179 -4.16 0.94 4.51
CA ASP A 179 -4.11 0.02 5.62
C ASP A 179 -3.63 -1.35 5.10
N TYR A 180 -2.82 -2.06 5.89
CA TYR A 180 -2.21 -3.32 5.49
C TYR A 180 -2.66 -4.45 6.40
N ILE A 181 -3.10 -5.56 5.80
CA ILE A 181 -3.50 -6.78 6.52
C ILE A 181 -2.58 -7.92 6.13
N LEU A 182 -1.98 -8.58 7.11
CA LEU A 182 -1.22 -9.81 6.95
C LEU A 182 -1.94 -10.97 7.63
N PHE A 183 -2.44 -11.91 6.83
CA PHE A 183 -3.02 -13.17 7.31
C PHE A 183 -1.96 -14.24 7.45
N GLN A 184 -1.97 -14.93 8.60
CA GLN A 184 -1.05 -16.00 8.90
C GLN A 184 -1.77 -17.17 9.57
N TYR A 185 -1.30 -18.38 9.32
CA TYR A 185 -1.76 -19.59 9.98
C TYR A 185 -0.58 -20.36 10.56
N ARG A 186 -0.83 -21.15 11.59
CA ARG A 186 0.14 -22.05 12.18
C ARG A 186 0.06 -23.40 11.47
N ASP A 187 1.18 -23.85 10.91
CA ASP A 187 1.28 -25.17 10.29
C ASP A 187 1.45 -26.29 11.35
N PRO A 188 1.38 -27.58 10.95
CA PRO A 188 1.56 -28.70 11.89
C PRO A 188 2.92 -28.74 12.60
N SER A 189 3.95 -28.07 12.07
CA SER A 189 5.26 -27.95 12.74
C SER A 189 5.26 -26.88 13.85
N GLY A 190 4.15 -26.15 14.00
CA GLY A 190 4.01 -25.02 14.91
C GLY A 190 4.51 -23.70 14.34
N SER A 191 4.93 -23.67 13.08
CA SER A 191 5.49 -22.48 12.42
C SER A 191 4.39 -21.61 11.83
N TRP A 192 4.56 -20.29 11.93
CA TRP A 192 3.67 -19.33 11.29
C TRP A 192 3.97 -19.21 9.79
N LYS A 193 2.98 -19.51 8.96
CA LYS A 193 3.00 -19.33 7.50
C LYS A 193 2.09 -18.18 7.11
N THR A 194 2.53 -17.40 6.12
CA THR A 194 1.72 -16.32 5.55
C THR A 194 0.76 -16.88 4.52
N LEU A 195 -0.50 -16.48 4.61
CA LEU A 195 -1.48 -16.67 3.55
C LEU A 195 -1.30 -15.53 2.54
N ASN A 196 -0.69 -15.82 1.40
CA ASN A 196 -0.35 -14.81 0.40
C ASN A 196 -1.60 -14.37 -0.37
N LEU A 197 -2.20 -13.26 0.07
CA LEU A 197 -3.26 -12.56 -0.65
C LEU A 197 -2.69 -11.24 -1.20
N ASN A 198 -2.95 -10.96 -2.48
CA ASN A 198 -2.50 -9.71 -3.10
C ASN A 198 -3.64 -8.68 -3.11
N PHE A 199 -3.62 -7.80 -2.13
CA PHE A 199 -4.56 -6.68 -2.00
C PHE A 199 -4.08 -5.39 -2.67
N SER A 200 -2.83 -5.34 -3.14
CA SER A 200 -2.22 -4.10 -3.65
C SER A 200 -2.88 -3.56 -4.93
N ASN A 201 -3.59 -4.41 -5.67
CA ASN A 201 -4.22 -4.10 -6.95
C ASN A 201 -5.75 -4.37 -6.93
N ILE A 202 -6.34 -4.49 -5.74
CA ILE A 202 -7.78 -4.64 -5.52
C ILE A 202 -8.40 -3.27 -5.24
#